data_AF-A0A5S3YN98-F1
#
_entry.id   AF-A0A5S3YN98-F1
#
_cell.length_a   1.000
_cell.length_b   1.000
_cell.length_c   1.000
_cell.angle_alpha   90.00
_cell.angle_beta   90.00
_cell.angle_gamma   90.00
#
_symmetry.space_group_name_H-M   'P 1'
#
loop_
_entity.id
_entity.type
_entity.pdbx_description
1 polymer ?
#
loop_
_entity_poly.entity_id
_entity_poly.type
_entity_poly.pdbx_seq_one_letter_code
_entity_poly.pdbx_strand_id
1 'polypeptide(L)'
;VIETLETYLPKRVPQWKIERARKLYKKHQVELEKIAQEYGVQARFIVALWGLESNFGRIQGGYSVISALVTLAFDGRREALYKRQLWAALDI
;
A
#
# COMPACT_ATOMS: atom_id res chain seq x y z
N VAL A 1 12.14 -17.92 -3.87
CA VAL A 1 13.54 -17.47 -3.69
C VAL A 1 13.54 -16.46 -2.56
N ILE A 2 14.38 -16.65 -1.55
CA ILE A 2 14.52 -15.69 -0.44
C ILE A 2 15.43 -14.57 -0.94
N GLU A 3 14.99 -13.31 -0.81
CA GLU A 3 15.81 -12.13 -1.14
C GLU A 3 16.55 -11.65 0.12
N THR A 4 17.80 -11.23 -0.05
CA THR A 4 18.56 -10.55 1.01
C THR A 4 18.18 -9.06 1.06
N LEU A 5 18.54 -8.39 2.14
CA LEU A 5 18.32 -6.94 2.24
C LEU A 5 19.04 -6.18 1.12
N GLU A 6 20.27 -6.56 0.78
CA GLU A 6 21.06 -5.91 -0.28
C GLU A 6 20.42 -6.06 -1.66
N THR A 7 19.72 -7.17 -1.90
CA THR A 7 19.06 -7.43 -3.18
C THR A 7 17.64 -6.88 -3.25
N TYR A 8 16.95 -6.76 -2.11
CA TYR A 8 15.58 -6.23 -2.00
C TYR A 8 15.53 -4.70 -2.07
N LEU A 9 16.37 -4.00 -1.31
CA LEU A 9 16.30 -2.54 -1.16
C LEU A 9 16.44 -1.79 -2.50
N PRO A 10 17.43 -2.08 -3.37
CA PRO A 10 17.58 -1.36 -4.64
C PRO A 10 16.38 -1.53 -5.57
N LYS A 11 15.68 -2.67 -5.51
CA LYS A 11 14.47 -2.93 -6.31
C LYS A 11 13.26 -2.17 -5.79
N ARG A 12 13.12 -2.04 -4.48
CA ARG A 12 11.91 -1.50 -3.84
C ARG A 12 11.99 0.01 -3.60
N VAL A 13 13.19 0.53 -3.34
CA VAL A 13 13.48 1.96 -3.11
C VAL A 13 14.57 2.48 -4.06
N PRO A 14 14.39 2.36 -5.39
CA PRO A 14 15.34 2.93 -6.35
C PRO A 14 15.31 4.47 -6.31
N GLN A 15 16.40 5.09 -6.76
CA GLN A 15 16.58 6.54 -6.72
C GLN A 15 15.41 7.33 -7.34
N TRP A 16 14.89 6.88 -8.49
CA TRP A 16 13.73 7.53 -9.14
C TRP A 16 12.48 7.56 -8.25
N LYS A 17 12.27 6.52 -7.41
CA LYS A 17 11.13 6.44 -6.50
C LYS A 17 11.30 7.43 -5.35
N ILE A 18 12.52 7.60 -4.84
CA ILE A 18 12.87 8.59 -3.81
C ILE A 18 12.60 10.00 -4.34
N GLU A 19 13.04 10.31 -5.56
CA GLU A 19 12.80 11.61 -6.19
C GLU A 19 11.32 11.88 -6.40
N ARG A 20 10.56 10.87 -6.82
CA ARG A 20 9.10 10.96 -6.95
C ARG A 20 8.42 11.20 -5.60
N ALA A 21 8.85 10.49 -4.55
CA ALA A 21 8.34 10.69 -3.19
C ALA A 21 8.55 12.13 -2.73
N ARG A 22 9.76 12.69 -2.90
CA ARG A 22 10.06 14.09 -2.54
C ARG A 22 9.19 15.09 -3.30
N LYS A 23 9.00 14.87 -4.60
CA LYS A 23 8.11 15.70 -5.44
C LYS A 23 6.66 15.66 -4.95
N LEU A 24 6.13 14.47 -4.64
CA LEU A 24 4.75 14.32 -4.19
C LEU A 24 4.54 14.80 -2.76
N TYR A 25 5.51 14.59 -1.87
CA TYR A 25 5.49 15.17 -0.52
C TYR A 25 5.37 16.70 -0.60
N LYS A 26 6.21 17.36 -1.41
CA LYS A 26 6.12 18.81 -1.60
C LYS A 26 4.79 19.24 -2.23
N LYS A 27 4.27 18.47 -3.20
CA LYS A 27 2.99 18.77 -3.87
C LYS A 27 1.80 18.72 -2.90
N HIS A 28 1.77 17.77 -1.99
CA HIS A 28 0.66 17.52 -1.06
C HIS A 28 1.01 17.91 0.39
N GLN A 29 1.94 18.85 0.56
CA GLN A 29 2.52 19.14 1.87
C GLN A 29 1.45 19.60 2.87
N VAL A 30 0.52 20.46 2.45
CA VAL A 30 -0.53 20.99 3.34
C VAL A 30 -1.42 19.87 3.88
N GLU A 31 -1.90 18.99 3.00
CA GLU A 31 -2.76 17.88 3.39
C GLU A 31 -2.00 16.85 4.23
N LEU A 32 -0.77 16.53 3.84
CA LEU A 32 0.06 15.55 4.54
C LEU A 32 0.44 16.03 5.95
N GLU A 33 0.75 17.31 6.13
CA GLU A 33 1.04 17.87 7.46
C GLU A 33 -0.22 17.94 8.34
N LYS A 34 -1.39 18.26 7.76
CA LYS A 34 -2.67 18.19 8.47
C LYS A 34 -2.95 16.78 8.99
N ILE A 35 -2.84 15.78 8.11
CA ILE A 35 -3.03 14.36 8.48
C ILE A 35 -1.98 13.94 9.50
N ALA A 36 -0.73 14.39 9.35
CA ALA A 36 0.34 14.06 10.27
C ALA A 36 0.06 14.56 11.69
N GLN A 37 -0.50 15.77 11.82
CA GLN A 37 -0.91 16.33 13.11
C GLN A 37 -2.11 15.60 13.70
N GLU A 38 -3.13 15.32 12.88
CA GLU A 38 -4.36 14.66 13.30
C GLU A 38 -4.10 13.23 13.84
N TYR A 39 -3.26 12.46 13.15
CA TYR A 39 -3.01 11.05 13.49
C TYR A 39 -1.68 10.82 14.24
N GLY A 40 -0.88 11.86 14.47
CA GLY A 40 0.41 11.75 15.16
C GLY A 40 1.49 10.98 14.38
N VAL A 41 1.37 10.90 13.05
CA VAL A 41 2.30 10.16 12.18
C VAL A 41 3.04 11.12 11.27
N GLN A 42 4.38 11.09 11.30
CA GLN A 42 5.17 11.99 10.45
C GLN A 42 4.86 11.76 8.97
N ALA A 43 4.56 12.84 8.24
CA ALA A 43 4.09 12.80 6.86
C ALA A 43 4.99 11.99 5.89
N ARG A 44 6.31 11.94 6.15
CA ARG A 44 7.24 11.11 5.37
C ARG A 44 6.89 9.62 5.37
N PHE A 45 6.32 9.09 6.46
CA PHE A 45 5.95 7.68 6.56
C PHE A 45 4.70 7.38 5.74
N ILE A 46 3.75 8.32 5.68
CA ILE A 46 2.56 8.24 4.83
C ILE A 46 2.98 8.16 3.35
N VAL A 47 3.88 9.07 2.92
CA VAL A 47 4.39 9.09 1.53
C VAL A 47 5.22 7.84 1.21
N ALA A 48 6.04 7.37 2.15
CA ALA A 48 6.82 6.15 1.97
C ALA A 48 5.92 4.92 1.75
N LEU A 49 4.89 4.75 2.58
CA LEU A 49 3.92 3.66 2.45
C LEU A 49 3.18 3.75 1.11
N TRP A 50 2.68 4.94 0.75
CA TRP A 50 1.98 5.16 -0.52
C TRP A 50 2.83 4.79 -1.74
N GLY A 51 4.13 5.12 -1.72
CA GLY A 51 5.08 4.77 -2.77
C GLY A 51 5.46 3.29 -2.82
N LEU A 52 5.47 2.61 -1.68
CA LEU A 52 5.77 1.18 -1.61
C LEU A 52 4.59 0.31 -2.03
N GLU A 53 3.38 0.65 -1.60
CA GLU A 53 2.18 -0.18 -1.83
C GLU A 53 1.63 -0.04 -3.24
N SER A 54 1.55 1.18 -3.76
CA SER A 54 0.83 1.45 -5.02
C SER A 54 1.63 2.20 -6.07
N ASN A 55 2.93 2.45 -5.80
CA ASN A 55 3.75 3.35 -6.58
C ASN A 55 3.05 4.71 -6.79
N PHE A 56 2.56 5.29 -5.68
CA PHE A 56 1.82 6.55 -5.65
C PHE A 56 0.52 6.52 -6.47
N GLY A 57 -0.24 5.42 -6.38
CA GLY A 57 -1.50 5.20 -7.08
C GLY A 57 -1.37 4.71 -8.52
N ARG A 58 -0.16 4.55 -9.07
CA ARG A 58 0.03 4.07 -10.45
C ARG A 58 -0.29 2.57 -10.61
N ILE A 59 -0.13 1.78 -9.56
CA ILE A 59 -0.34 0.34 -9.57
C ILE A 59 -1.24 0.00 -8.38
N GLN A 60 -2.52 -0.28 -8.63
CA GLN A 60 -3.50 -0.58 -7.57
C GLN A 60 -3.96 -2.04 -7.55
N GLY A 61 -3.34 -2.88 -8.39
CA GLY A 61 -3.84 -4.23 -8.69
C GLY A 61 -4.71 -4.25 -9.95
N GLY A 62 -5.05 -5.45 -10.42
CA GLY A 62 -5.82 -5.66 -11.65
C GLY A 62 -6.99 -6.63 -11.49
N TYR A 63 -7.34 -6.98 -10.25
CA TYR A 63 -8.41 -7.92 -9.95
C TYR A 63 -9.54 -7.22 -9.19
N SER A 64 -10.78 -7.64 -9.45
CA SER A 64 -11.93 -7.27 -8.60
C SER A 64 -11.69 -7.77 -7.17
N VAL A 65 -11.86 -6.87 -6.20
CA VAL A 65 -11.69 -7.18 -4.76
C VAL A 65 -12.62 -8.32 -4.35
N ILE A 66 -13.90 -8.27 -4.74
CA ILE A 66 -14.88 -9.30 -4.42
C ILE A 66 -14.48 -10.65 -5.03
N SER A 67 -14.12 -10.67 -6.32
CA SER A 67 -13.72 -11.91 -7.00
C SER A 67 -12.49 -12.54 -6.36
N ALA A 68 -11.48 -11.73 -6.00
CA ALA A 68 -10.29 -12.20 -5.31
C ALA A 68 -10.63 -12.78 -3.92
N LEU A 69 -11.45 -12.08 -3.14
CA LEU A 69 -11.82 -12.51 -1.79
C LEU A 69 -12.70 -13.77 -1.79
N VAL A 70 -13.66 -13.90 -2.71
CA VAL A 70 -14.46 -15.13 -2.87
C VAL A 70 -13.57 -16.32 -3.20
N THR A 71 -12.64 -16.14 -4.16
CA THR A 71 -11.71 -17.20 -4.56
C THR A 71 -10.86 -17.66 -3.37
N LEU A 72 -10.29 -16.72 -2.62
CA LEU A 72 -9.45 -17.01 -1.46
C LEU A 72 -10.22 -17.56 -0.25
N ALA A 73 -11.49 -17.18 -0.10
CA ALA A 73 -12.39 -17.77 0.90
C ALA A 73 -12.77 -19.21 0.56
N PHE A 74 -12.88 -19.55 -0.73
CA PHE A 74 -13.17 -20.90 -1.20
C PHE A 74 -11.94 -21.83 -1.13
N ASP A 75 -10.73 -21.33 -1.45
CA ASP A 75 -9.48 -22.11 -1.48
C ASP A 75 -9.02 -22.68 -0.11
N GLY A 76 -9.62 -22.26 1.01
CA GLY A 76 -9.48 -22.93 2.31
C GLY A 76 -8.24 -22.55 3.15
N ARG A 77 -7.11 -22.14 2.54
CA ARG A 77 -5.83 -21.91 3.26
C ARG A 77 -5.90 -20.91 4.42
N ARG A 78 -6.65 -19.82 4.26
CA ARG A 78 -6.94 -18.84 5.33
C ARG A 78 -8.42 -18.42 5.28
N GLU A 79 -9.30 -19.41 5.12
CA GLU A 79 -10.74 -19.23 4.91
C GLU A 79 -11.37 -18.22 5.88
N ALA A 80 -11.18 -18.39 7.19
CA ALA A 80 -11.79 -17.51 8.20
C ALA A 80 -11.34 -16.05 8.10
N LEU A 81 -10.12 -15.79 7.61
CA LEU A 81 -9.66 -14.43 7.33
C LEU A 81 -10.39 -13.87 6.10
N TYR A 82 -10.37 -14.60 4.98
CA TYR A 82 -10.92 -14.09 3.72
C TYR A 82 -12.44 -14.00 3.70
N LYS A 83 -13.16 -14.87 4.41
CA LYS A 83 -14.62 -14.71 4.63
C LYS A 83 -14.94 -13.42 5.37
N ARG A 84 -14.19 -13.08 6.44
CA ARG A 84 -14.37 -11.82 7.17
C ARG A 84 -14.09 -10.61 6.28
N GLN A 85 -13.02 -10.66 5.49
CA GLN A 85 -12.68 -9.59 4.55
C GLN A 85 -13.73 -9.46 3.44
N LEU A 86 -14.28 -10.57 2.92
CA LEU A 86 -15.35 -10.56 1.92
C LEU A 86 -16.59 -9.84 2.46
N TRP A 87 -17.03 -10.19 3.67
CA TRP A 87 -18.20 -9.53 4.27
C TRP A 87 -17.96 -8.05 4.52
N ALA A 88 -16.77 -7.68 5.04
CA ALA A 88 -16.41 -6.27 5.19
C ALA A 88 -16.41 -5.53 3.85
N ALA A 89 -15.89 -6.15 2.78
CA ALA A 89 -15.85 -5.54 1.45
C ALA A 89 -17.23 -5.35 0.80
N LEU A 90 -18.26 -6.07 1.25
CA LEU A 90 -19.64 -5.89 0.79
C LEU A 90 -20.39 -4.79 1.56
N ASP A 91 -19.83 -4.30 2.67
CA ASP A 91 -20.43 -3.29 3.55
C ASP A 91 -19.84 -1.89 3.36
N ILE A 92 -18.65 -1.77 2.75
CA ILE A 92 -17.98 -0.50 2.40
C ILE A 92 -18.75 0.22 1.29
#